data_AF-A0A925R6K5-F1
#
_entry.id   AF-A0A925R6K5-F1
#
_cell.length_a   1.000
_cell.length_b   1.000
_cell.length_c   1.000
_cell.angle_alpha   90.00
_cell.angle_beta   90.00
_cell.angle_gamma   90.00
#
_symmetry.space_group_name_H-M   'P 1'
#
loop_
_entity.id
_entity.type
_entity.pdbx_description
1 polymer ?
#
loop_
_entity_poly.entity_id
_entity_poly.type
_entity_poly.pdbx_seq_one_letter_code
_entity_poly.pdbx_strand_id
1 'polypeptide(L)'
;ERTSDLIFHNFTDKKNSAPQSLLALPNLNSKYQCYSKENAIDLVCCVLNENQYELNLYQYAISEDVWENLGTLIASEYPITDFCFVEHGRGVHIAYVIEKYGHSTLYYGQMLNDQFFSIEIVALGQKIKPVIFVYNDVIWINYLSALILYSSFSSNSGKTFSLPVKCTLQNSSITDIFLVGCKNENLSGQCFLGFIDQQPNIAVLSQIDVDHILFYSTTNVELREMLRGALPTAVTPPPPNDQVQKLELEINHLRELQKSITDQYNELASFTKDVQYEGKKWRKKYQRLTNEIKTKEPPPKSEGRTTPVAMDPPPSNDSDSSLDRLL
;
A
#
# COMPACT_ATOMS: atom_id res chain seq x y z
N GLU A 1 0.27 47.86 16.19
CA GLU A 1 0.28 47.00 14.98
C GLU A 1 -1.15 46.70 14.54
N ARG A 2 -1.39 46.28 13.29
CA ARG A 2 -2.71 45.77 12.85
C ARG A 2 -2.69 44.25 12.99
N THR A 3 -2.96 43.75 14.20
CA THR A 3 -3.24 42.32 14.42
C THR A 3 -4.67 42.03 13.99
N SER A 4 -4.95 40.79 13.58
CA SER A 4 -6.30 40.35 13.24
C SER A 4 -6.64 39.14 14.07
N ASP A 5 -7.80 39.15 14.69
CA ASP A 5 -8.19 38.10 15.62
C ASP A 5 -9.02 37.04 14.89
N LEU A 6 -8.68 35.77 15.13
CA LEU A 6 -9.57 34.67 14.80
C LEU A 6 -10.67 34.62 15.85
N ILE A 7 -11.93 34.69 15.42
CA ILE A 7 -13.09 34.78 16.30
C ILE A 7 -13.90 33.49 16.20
N PHE A 8 -14.23 32.93 17.36
CA PHE A 8 -15.17 31.82 17.50
C PHE A 8 -16.53 32.30 17.95
N HIS A 9 -17.58 31.69 17.41
CA HIS A 9 -18.95 31.96 17.82
C HIS A 9 -19.75 30.66 17.86
N ASN A 10 -20.21 30.29 19.05
CA ASN A 10 -21.04 29.13 19.27
C ASN A 10 -22.52 29.51 19.19
N PHE A 11 -23.20 29.09 18.12
CA PHE A 11 -24.63 29.35 17.91
C PHE A 11 -25.55 28.31 18.58
N THR A 12 -24.99 27.24 19.15
CA THR A 12 -25.77 26.13 19.71
C THR A 12 -26.16 26.34 21.16
N ASP A 13 -25.47 27.23 21.88
CA ASP A 13 -25.89 27.60 23.22
C ASP A 13 -27.12 28.52 23.14
N LYS A 14 -28.18 28.21 23.89
CA LYS A 14 -29.40 29.04 23.95
C LYS A 14 -29.14 30.42 24.54
N LYS A 15 -27.93 30.63 25.05
CA LYS A 15 -27.35 31.93 25.36
C LYS A 15 -26.61 32.38 24.10
N ASN A 16 -27.03 33.49 23.50
CA ASN A 16 -26.22 34.22 22.53
C ASN A 16 -24.88 34.60 23.18
N SER A 17 -23.92 33.68 23.17
CA SER A 17 -22.57 33.91 23.70
C SER A 17 -21.90 34.94 22.82
N ALA A 18 -21.35 35.99 23.42
CA ALA A 18 -20.61 36.97 22.64
C ALA A 18 -19.46 36.27 21.88
N PRO A 19 -19.15 36.67 20.64
CA PRO A 19 -18.01 36.13 19.90
C PRO A 19 -16.73 36.22 20.73
N GLN A 20 -15.99 35.11 20.81
CA GLN A 20 -14.76 35.00 21.60
C GLN A 20 -13.54 35.11 20.68
N SER A 21 -12.58 35.97 21.04
CA SER A 21 -11.28 36.02 20.35
C SER A 21 -10.46 34.79 20.76
N LEU A 22 -10.04 34.00 19.78
CA LEU A 22 -9.25 32.78 19.98
C LEU A 22 -7.76 33.05 19.97
N LEU A 23 -7.30 33.72 18.91
CA LEU A 23 -5.89 34.01 18.73
C LEU A 23 -5.68 35.24 17.85
N ALA A 24 -4.61 35.97 18.15
CA ALA A 24 -4.13 37.04 17.28
C ALA A 24 -3.29 36.42 16.15
N LEU A 25 -3.74 36.61 14.92
CA LEU A 25 -3.02 36.21 13.72
C LEU A 25 -1.99 37.29 13.33
N PRO A 26 -0.84 36.89 12.78
CA PRO A 26 0.21 37.84 12.40
C PRO A 26 -0.24 38.77 11.25
N ASN A 27 -1.19 38.34 10.41
CA ASN A 27 -1.83 39.20 9.42
C ASN A 27 -3.24 38.66 9.02
N LEU A 28 -4.07 39.50 8.39
CA LEU A 28 -5.38 39.11 7.82
C LEU A 28 -5.31 37.95 6.82
N ASN A 29 -4.16 37.80 6.17
CA ASN A 29 -3.94 36.79 5.13
C ASN A 29 -3.39 35.47 5.71
N SER A 30 -3.33 35.35 7.03
CA SER A 30 -2.71 34.20 7.69
C SER A 30 -3.57 32.99 7.41
N LYS A 31 -2.94 31.97 6.85
CA LYS A 31 -3.63 30.74 6.51
C LYS A 31 -3.96 29.98 7.79
N TYR A 32 -5.17 29.47 7.83
CA TYR A 32 -5.65 28.55 8.83
C TYR A 32 -6.44 27.45 8.12
N GLN A 33 -6.45 26.27 8.72
CA GLN A 33 -7.27 25.16 8.29
C GLN A 33 -8.00 24.60 9.49
N CYS A 34 -9.29 24.35 9.32
CA CYS A 34 -10.19 23.93 10.38
C CYS A 34 -10.93 22.66 9.93
N TYR A 35 -10.97 21.66 10.80
CA TYR A 35 -11.70 20.42 10.58
C TYR A 35 -12.62 20.13 11.75
N SER A 36 -13.87 19.78 11.43
CA SER A 36 -14.85 19.38 12.42
C SER A 36 -14.89 17.86 12.52
N LYS A 37 -14.84 17.38 13.77
CA LYS A 37 -15.12 16.00 14.19
C LYS A 37 -16.39 15.98 15.03
N GLU A 38 -16.87 14.80 15.40
CA GLU A 38 -18.13 14.64 16.14
C GLU A 38 -18.18 15.39 17.48
N ASN A 39 -17.07 15.44 18.23
CA ASN A 39 -17.00 16.11 19.53
C ASN A 39 -15.84 17.12 19.65
N ALA A 40 -15.16 17.42 18.53
CA ALA A 40 -14.01 18.31 18.54
C ALA A 40 -13.90 19.11 17.24
N ILE A 41 -13.21 20.24 17.30
CA ILE A 41 -12.79 21.00 16.12
C ILE A 41 -11.28 21.16 16.21
N ASP A 42 -10.55 20.71 15.20
CA ASP A 42 -9.11 20.92 15.11
C ASP A 42 -8.83 22.10 14.20
N LEU A 43 -7.90 22.94 14.64
CA LEU A 43 -7.49 24.15 13.96
C LEU A 43 -5.97 24.16 13.87
N VAL A 44 -5.44 24.21 12.65
CA VAL A 44 -4.03 24.51 12.41
C VAL A 44 -3.94 25.93 11.86
N CYS A 45 -3.11 26.76 12.48
CA CYS A 45 -2.86 28.12 12.03
C CYS A 45 -1.37 28.46 12.06
N CYS A 46 -0.95 29.32 11.13
CA CYS A 46 0.40 29.87 11.12
C CYS A 46 0.47 31.11 12.03
N VAL A 47 1.39 31.10 12.98
CA VAL A 47 1.69 32.21 13.89
C VAL A 47 3.15 32.65 13.67
N LEU A 48 3.46 33.93 13.91
CA LEU A 48 4.83 34.43 13.92
C LEU A 48 5.22 34.70 15.37
N ASN A 49 6.16 33.91 15.89
CA ASN A 49 6.63 33.99 17.27
C ASN A 49 8.15 34.22 17.28
N GLU A 50 8.63 35.28 17.94
CA GLU A 50 10.07 35.61 18.06
C GLU A 50 10.88 35.53 16.73
N ASN A 51 10.25 35.87 15.60
CA ASN A 51 10.77 35.77 14.22
C ASN A 51 10.81 34.37 13.59
N GLN A 52 10.13 33.39 14.18
CA GLN A 52 9.91 32.07 13.59
C GLN A 52 8.43 31.89 13.21
N TYR A 53 8.21 31.33 12.03
CA TYR A 53 6.89 30.91 11.57
C TYR A 53 6.59 29.54 12.17
N GLU A 54 5.51 29.47 12.95
CA GLU A 54 5.08 28.27 13.65
C GLU A 54 3.71 27.82 13.13
N LEU A 55 3.55 26.53 12.84
CA LEU A 55 2.24 25.92 12.65
C LEU A 55 1.79 25.28 13.96
N ASN A 56 0.79 25.87 14.59
CA ASN A 56 0.27 25.44 15.89
C ASN A 56 -1.06 24.70 15.69
N LEU A 57 -1.23 23.60 16.42
CA LEU A 57 -2.45 22.81 16.45
C LEU A 57 -3.25 23.14 17.71
N TYR A 58 -4.48 23.58 17.50
CA TYR A 58 -5.46 23.82 18.55
C TYR A 58 -6.61 22.85 18.39
N GLN A 59 -7.19 22.43 19.50
CA GLN A 59 -8.40 21.61 19.52
C GLN A 59 -9.45 22.25 20.41
N TYR A 60 -10.67 22.34 19.90
CA TYR A 60 -11.83 22.75 20.67
C TYR A 60 -12.62 21.51 21.09
N ALA A 61 -12.74 21.29 22.39
CA ALA A 61 -13.58 20.23 22.93
C ALA A 61 -15.03 20.73 23.04
N ILE A 62 -15.93 20.24 22.18
CA ILE A 62 -17.32 20.71 22.10
C ILE A 62 -18.07 20.47 23.42
N SER A 63 -17.81 19.33 24.07
CA SER A 63 -18.42 18.98 25.35
C SER A 63 -17.99 19.86 26.52
N GLU A 64 -16.78 20.42 26.44
CA GLU A 64 -16.20 21.22 27.53
C GLU A 64 -16.26 22.72 27.26
N ASP A 65 -16.59 23.13 26.02
CA ASP A 65 -16.62 24.51 25.55
C ASP A 65 -15.27 25.23 25.74
N VAL A 66 -14.16 24.51 25.54
CA VAL A 66 -12.80 25.00 25.78
C VAL A 66 -11.89 24.70 24.59
N TRP A 67 -11.05 25.67 24.24
CA TRP A 67 -9.92 25.49 23.33
C TRP A 67 -8.66 25.09 24.10
N GLU A 68 -7.97 24.07 23.60
CA GLU A 68 -6.67 23.61 24.08
C GLU A 68 -5.63 23.79 22.96
N ASN A 69 -4.41 24.19 23.34
CA ASN A 69 -3.27 24.18 22.44
C ASN A 69 -2.55 22.84 22.58
N LEU A 70 -2.57 22.03 21.52
CA LEU A 70 -1.93 20.71 21.49
C LEU A 70 -0.43 20.79 21.17
N GLY A 71 0.04 21.95 20.71
CA GLY A 71 1.45 22.26 20.51
C GLY A 71 1.80 22.73 19.09
N THR A 72 3.09 22.99 18.91
CA THR A 72 3.68 23.39 17.63
C THR A 72 4.03 22.17 16.80
N LEU A 73 3.40 22.05 15.63
CA LEU A 73 3.71 21.00 14.65
C LEU A 73 5.03 21.29 13.93
N ILE A 74 5.25 22.54 13.54
CA ILE A 74 6.37 22.97 12.69
C ILE A 74 6.85 24.33 13.15
N ALA A 75 8.17 24.51 13.23
CA ALA A 75 8.80 25.82 13.36
C ALA A 75 9.79 26.03 12.20
N SER A 76 9.78 27.23 11.63
CA SER A 76 10.62 27.60 10.47
C SER A 76 11.09 29.05 10.57
N GLU A 77 12.35 29.30 10.29
CA GLU A 77 12.89 30.66 10.13
C GLU A 77 12.39 31.34 8.84
N TYR A 78 11.90 30.55 7.89
CA TYR A 78 11.39 31.03 6.61
C TYR A 78 9.86 31.01 6.57
N PRO A 79 9.23 31.90 5.78
CA PRO A 79 7.78 31.97 5.67
C PRO A 79 7.15 30.65 5.24
N ILE A 80 6.14 30.22 6.00
CA ILE A 80 5.25 29.12 5.64
C ILE A 80 4.08 29.72 4.87
N THR A 81 3.95 29.41 3.59
CA THR A 81 3.04 30.12 2.68
C THR A 81 1.71 29.40 2.45
N ASP A 82 1.70 28.08 2.55
CA ASP A 82 0.51 27.25 2.44
C ASP A 82 0.71 25.92 3.19
N PHE A 83 -0.38 25.32 3.65
CA PHE A 83 -0.35 24.02 4.32
C PHE A 83 -1.72 23.33 4.29
N CYS A 84 -1.68 22.01 4.41
CA CYS A 84 -2.85 21.17 4.59
C CYS A 84 -2.48 20.04 5.55
N PHE A 85 -3.33 19.74 6.52
CA PHE A 85 -3.14 18.62 7.45
C PHE A 85 -4.23 17.56 7.28
N VAL A 86 -3.98 16.40 7.86
CA VAL A 86 -4.95 15.33 8.04
C VAL A 86 -4.56 14.52 9.26
N GLU A 87 -5.55 14.12 10.05
CA GLU A 87 -5.35 13.14 11.10
C GLU A 87 -5.71 11.76 10.62
N HIS A 88 -4.84 10.79 10.92
CA HIS A 88 -5.06 9.39 10.59
C HIS A 88 -4.40 8.50 11.66
N GLY A 89 -5.15 7.54 12.19
CA GLY A 89 -4.70 6.70 13.30
C GLY A 89 -4.38 7.52 14.56
N ARG A 90 -3.13 7.47 15.02
CA ARG A 90 -2.63 8.23 16.20
C ARG A 90 -1.76 9.43 15.83
N GLY A 91 -1.66 9.79 14.55
CA GLY A 91 -0.72 10.80 14.08
C GLY A 91 -1.40 11.94 13.30
N VAL A 92 -0.77 13.10 13.37
CA VAL A 92 -1.07 14.24 12.50
C VAL A 92 -0.07 14.21 11.34
N HIS A 93 -0.61 14.19 10.12
CA HIS A 93 0.15 14.32 8.89
C HIS A 93 -0.06 15.72 8.32
N ILE A 94 1.00 16.36 7.86
CA ILE A 94 0.93 17.71 7.33
C ILE A 94 1.76 17.85 6.06
N ALA A 95 1.20 18.50 5.05
CA ALA A 95 1.93 18.96 3.89
C ALA A 95 2.02 20.49 3.98
N TYR A 96 3.22 21.04 3.89
CA TYR A 96 3.46 22.47 4.10
C TYR A 96 4.49 23.02 3.13
N VAL A 97 4.36 24.31 2.80
CA VAL A 97 5.22 24.99 1.83
C VAL A 97 6.04 26.05 2.53
N ILE A 98 7.36 25.95 2.38
CA ILE A 98 8.29 26.99 2.81
C ILE A 98 8.76 27.76 1.57
N GLU A 99 8.72 29.09 1.65
CA GLU A 99 9.33 29.95 0.63
C GLU A 99 10.75 30.35 1.05
N LYS A 100 11.74 29.86 0.29
CA LYS A 100 13.16 30.12 0.52
C LYS A 100 13.83 30.58 -0.77
N TYR A 101 14.41 31.77 -0.75
CA TYR A 101 15.14 32.36 -1.90
C TYR A 101 14.34 32.36 -3.22
N GLY A 102 13.05 32.72 -3.15
CA GLY A 102 12.17 32.76 -4.33
C GLY A 102 11.71 31.39 -4.84
N HIS A 103 12.04 30.30 -4.14
CA HIS A 103 11.55 28.96 -4.43
C HIS A 103 10.56 28.54 -3.36
N SER A 104 9.43 27.97 -3.79
CA SER A 104 8.48 27.28 -2.92
C SER A 104 8.89 25.82 -2.82
N THR A 105 9.16 25.35 -1.60
CA THR A 105 9.53 23.97 -1.34
C THR A 105 8.41 23.30 -0.54
N LEU A 106 7.87 22.21 -1.08
CA LEU A 106 6.84 21.40 -0.45
C LEU A 106 7.50 20.33 0.40
N TYR A 107 7.09 20.28 1.66
CA TYR A 107 7.51 19.28 2.63
C TYR A 107 6.31 18.47 3.11
N TYR A 108 6.57 17.21 3.45
CA TYR A 108 5.72 16.40 4.29
C TYR A 108 6.27 16.44 5.72
N GLY A 109 5.39 16.53 6.70
CA GLY A 109 5.67 16.49 8.12
C GLY A 109 4.80 15.48 8.84
N GLN A 110 5.34 14.84 9.87
CA GLN A 110 4.60 13.97 10.77
C GLN A 110 5.15 14.07 12.18
N MET A 111 4.26 14.10 13.16
CA MET A 111 4.62 13.95 14.56
C MET A 111 4.55 12.46 14.95
N LEU A 112 5.68 11.89 15.37
CA LEU A 112 5.77 10.48 15.81
C LEU A 112 6.52 10.42 17.14
N ASN A 113 5.85 9.97 18.21
CA ASN A 113 6.45 9.86 19.56
C ASN A 113 7.18 11.13 20.02
N ASP A 114 6.52 12.28 19.93
CA ASP A 114 7.05 13.62 20.27
C ASP A 114 8.27 14.08 19.45
N GLN A 115 8.62 13.37 18.37
CA GLN A 115 9.61 13.81 17.40
C GLN A 115 8.92 14.20 16.09
N PHE A 116 9.24 15.40 15.62
CA PHE A 116 8.80 15.87 14.31
C PHE A 116 9.74 15.36 13.23
N PHE A 117 9.17 14.67 12.24
CA PHE A 117 9.87 14.18 11.07
C PHE A 117 9.41 14.95 9.84
N SER A 118 10.34 15.35 8.99
CA SER A 118 10.03 16.07 7.75
C SER A 118 10.83 15.55 6.55
N ILE A 119 10.19 15.53 5.39
CA ILE A 119 10.77 15.13 4.11
C ILE A 119 10.45 16.19 3.07
N GLU A 120 11.44 16.60 2.29
CA GLU A 120 11.24 17.39 1.08
C GLU A 120 10.60 16.53 -0.03
N ILE A 121 9.47 16.99 -0.57
CA ILE A 121 8.79 16.34 -1.69
C ILE A 121 9.24 16.94 -3.03
N VAL A 122 9.25 18.28 -3.13
CA VAL A 122 9.65 19.00 -4.35
C VAL A 122 9.97 20.45 -4.05
N ALA A 123 10.90 21.04 -4.82
CA ALA A 123 11.17 22.48 -4.83
C ALA A 123 10.91 23.06 -6.23
N LEU A 124 10.12 24.15 -6.29
CA LEU A 124 9.71 24.80 -7.55
C LEU A 124 9.86 26.33 -7.44
N GLY A 125 10.15 26.99 -8.56
CA GLY A 125 10.16 28.46 -8.66
C GLY A 125 8.76 29.09 -8.77
N GLN A 126 7.71 28.36 -8.40
CA GLN A 126 6.31 28.75 -8.54
C GLN A 126 5.57 28.46 -7.23
N LYS A 127 4.46 29.15 -6.99
CA LYS A 127 3.62 28.90 -5.81
C LYS A 127 3.04 27.48 -5.86
N ILE A 128 3.10 26.81 -4.72
CA ILE A 128 2.57 25.46 -4.52
C ILE A 128 1.37 25.57 -3.58
N LYS A 129 0.26 24.93 -3.94
CA LYS A 129 -0.89 24.74 -3.06
C LYS A 129 -1.04 23.24 -2.75
N PRO A 130 -0.65 22.77 -1.56
CA PRO A 130 -0.71 21.36 -1.22
C PRO A 130 -2.05 20.96 -0.60
N VAL A 131 -2.43 19.71 -0.81
CA VAL A 131 -3.53 19.03 -0.15
C VAL A 131 -3.10 17.61 0.17
N ILE A 132 -3.30 17.20 1.42
CA ILE A 132 -2.95 15.87 1.91
C ILE A 132 -4.20 15.12 2.34
N PHE A 133 -4.23 13.82 2.05
CA PHE A 133 -5.25 12.90 2.54
C PHE A 133 -4.66 11.49 2.64
N VAL A 134 -5.30 10.62 3.40
CA VAL A 134 -4.96 9.20 3.50
C VAL A 134 -6.08 8.39 2.88
N TYR A 135 -5.75 7.47 1.98
CA TYR A 135 -6.72 6.57 1.38
C TYR A 135 -6.16 5.15 1.33
N ASN A 136 -6.83 4.19 1.99
CA ASN A 136 -6.37 2.80 2.17
C ASN A 136 -4.93 2.74 2.72
N ASP A 137 -4.66 3.44 3.82
CA ASP A 137 -3.35 3.56 4.48
C ASP A 137 -2.22 4.17 3.61
N VAL A 138 -2.54 4.64 2.41
CA VAL A 138 -1.61 5.39 1.55
C VAL A 138 -1.78 6.88 1.81
N ILE A 139 -0.68 7.55 2.10
CA ILE A 139 -0.65 9.00 2.21
C ILE A 139 -0.51 9.57 0.81
N TRP A 140 -1.44 10.43 0.42
CA TRP A 140 -1.44 11.12 -0.86
C TRP A 140 -1.23 12.62 -0.63
N ILE A 141 -0.31 13.21 -1.39
CA ILE A 141 -0.09 14.64 -1.45
C ILE A 141 -0.36 15.08 -2.88
N ASN A 142 -1.49 15.75 -3.07
CA ASN A 142 -1.82 16.44 -4.31
C ASN A 142 -1.40 17.89 -4.18
N TYR A 143 -0.83 18.47 -5.23
CA TYR A 143 -0.52 19.88 -5.21
C TYR A 143 -0.72 20.54 -6.57
N LEU A 144 -1.15 21.79 -6.54
CA LEU A 144 -1.31 22.62 -7.73
C LEU A 144 -0.12 23.58 -7.85
N SER A 145 0.54 23.57 -9.01
CA SER A 145 1.59 24.53 -9.37
C SER A 145 1.35 25.02 -10.80
N ALA A 146 1.24 26.34 -10.99
CA ALA A 146 0.91 26.97 -12.28
C ALA A 146 -0.24 26.29 -13.05
N LEU A 147 -1.34 26.00 -12.33
CA LEU A 147 -2.54 25.32 -12.85
C LEU A 147 -2.34 23.87 -13.30
N ILE A 148 -1.18 23.28 -13.03
CA ILE A 148 -0.91 21.86 -13.27
C ILE A 148 -1.01 21.12 -11.95
N LEU A 149 -1.85 20.09 -11.94
CA LEU A 149 -2.04 19.23 -10.78
C LEU A 149 -1.04 18.08 -10.79
N TYR A 150 -0.33 17.91 -9.67
CA TYR A 150 0.62 16.84 -9.43
C TYR A 150 0.20 16.03 -8.21
N SER A 151 0.66 14.78 -8.17
CA SER A 151 0.46 13.87 -7.05
C SER A 151 1.78 13.21 -6.67
N SER A 152 1.99 13.02 -5.39
CA SER A 152 2.99 12.14 -4.81
C SER A 152 2.33 11.29 -3.72
N PHE A 153 2.82 10.07 -3.51
CA PHE A 153 2.22 9.19 -2.51
C PHE A 153 3.28 8.42 -1.70
N SER A 154 2.88 7.96 -0.53
CA SER A 154 3.68 7.12 0.35
C SER A 154 2.86 5.92 0.82
N SER A 155 3.38 4.71 0.60
CA SER A 155 2.82 3.45 1.08
C SER A 155 3.54 2.91 2.34
N ASN A 156 4.45 3.69 2.93
CA ASN A 156 5.24 3.29 4.09
C ASN A 156 5.13 4.30 5.25
N SER A 157 3.91 4.81 5.46
CA SER A 157 3.57 5.75 6.53
C SER A 157 4.40 7.05 6.47
N GLY A 158 4.70 7.54 5.27
CA GLY A 158 5.36 8.82 5.07
C GLY A 158 6.88 8.78 5.20
N LYS A 159 7.52 7.60 5.33
CA LYS A 159 8.99 7.48 5.39
C LYS A 159 9.68 7.81 4.07
N THR A 160 9.02 7.53 2.95
CA THR A 160 9.47 7.91 1.61
C THR A 160 8.27 8.23 0.75
N PHE A 161 8.45 9.11 -0.23
CA PHE A 161 7.43 9.49 -1.19
C PHE A 161 7.85 9.14 -2.61
N SER A 162 6.86 8.85 -3.46
CA SER A 162 7.07 8.72 -4.89
C SER A 162 7.56 10.04 -5.47
N LEU A 163 8.29 9.97 -6.59
CA LEU A 163 8.52 11.19 -7.38
C LEU A 163 7.17 11.81 -7.77
N PRO A 164 7.06 13.14 -7.80
CA PRO A 164 5.82 13.79 -8.21
C PRO A 164 5.46 13.46 -9.65
N VAL A 165 4.22 13.03 -9.87
CA VAL A 165 3.68 12.70 -11.18
C VAL A 165 2.55 13.66 -11.52
N LYS A 166 2.51 14.13 -12.77
CA LYS A 166 1.39 14.92 -13.27
C LYS A 166 0.12 14.06 -13.27
N CYS A 167 -0.95 14.54 -12.63
CA CYS A 167 -2.22 13.82 -12.60
C CYS A 167 -2.84 13.73 -14.00
N THR A 168 -3.57 12.67 -14.32
CA THR A 168 -4.37 12.60 -15.56
C THR A 168 -5.53 13.59 -15.50
N LEU A 169 -6.12 13.76 -14.33
CA LEU A 169 -7.13 14.78 -14.07
C LEU A 169 -6.44 16.14 -14.17
N GLN A 170 -6.74 16.88 -15.24
CA GLN A 170 -6.26 18.24 -15.48
C GLN A 170 -7.41 19.09 -15.97
N ASN A 171 -7.64 20.22 -15.30
CA ASN A 171 -8.68 21.17 -15.65
C ASN A 171 -8.26 22.56 -15.16
N SER A 172 -8.58 23.61 -15.90
CA SER A 172 -8.29 24.99 -15.49
C SER A 172 -9.11 25.45 -14.28
N SER A 173 -10.21 24.77 -13.97
CA SER A 173 -11.12 25.07 -12.87
C SER A 173 -10.84 24.24 -11.60
N ILE A 174 -9.63 23.68 -11.46
CA ILE A 174 -9.26 22.96 -10.24
C ILE A 174 -9.29 23.90 -9.03
N THR A 175 -10.01 23.48 -7.99
CA THR A 175 -10.24 24.19 -6.74
C THR A 175 -10.27 23.20 -5.57
N ASP A 176 -10.40 23.73 -4.36
CA ASP A 176 -10.66 22.92 -3.17
C ASP A 176 -12.11 22.41 -3.19
N ILE A 177 -12.27 21.13 -2.91
CA ILE A 177 -13.54 20.46 -2.66
C ILE A 177 -13.50 19.94 -1.24
N PHE A 178 -14.50 20.33 -0.44
CA PHE A 178 -14.63 19.88 0.94
C PHE A 178 -15.69 18.79 1.04
N LEU A 179 -15.30 17.63 1.58
CA LEU A 179 -16.24 16.54 1.86
C LEU A 179 -16.63 16.60 3.34
N VAL A 180 -17.81 17.14 3.62
CA VAL A 180 -18.34 17.27 4.99
C VAL A 180 -19.33 16.14 5.26
N GLY A 181 -19.16 15.45 6.39
CA GLY A 181 -20.07 14.36 6.81
C GLY A 181 -19.90 13.05 6.06
N CYS A 182 -18.92 12.94 5.16
CA CYS A 182 -18.54 11.67 4.54
C CYS A 182 -17.73 10.86 5.57
N LYS A 183 -18.31 9.78 6.10
CA LYS A 183 -17.61 8.84 6.98
C LYS A 183 -17.23 7.61 6.17
N ASN A 184 -15.95 7.44 5.91
CA ASN A 184 -15.39 6.26 5.27
C ASN A 184 -14.16 5.84 6.07
N GLU A 185 -14.08 4.56 6.46
CA GLU A 185 -13.00 4.06 7.31
C GLU A 185 -11.63 4.09 6.63
N ASN A 186 -11.62 4.00 5.29
CA ASN A 186 -10.41 3.98 4.48
C ASN A 186 -9.97 5.37 4.02
N LEU A 187 -10.80 6.42 4.15
CA LEU A 187 -10.48 7.79 3.74
C LEU A 187 -10.37 8.70 4.96
N SER A 188 -9.20 9.29 5.14
CA SER A 188 -8.98 10.40 6.06
C SER A 188 -8.61 11.64 5.28
N GLY A 189 -9.32 12.75 5.51
CA GLY A 189 -9.11 14.02 4.81
C GLY A 189 -10.45 14.70 4.56
N GLN A 190 -10.49 16.03 4.68
CA GLN A 190 -11.71 16.81 4.45
C GLN A 190 -11.57 17.81 3.30
N CYS A 191 -10.34 18.13 2.88
CA CYS A 191 -10.04 19.02 1.77
C CYS A 191 -9.37 18.22 0.64
N PHE A 192 -9.82 18.43 -0.59
CA PHE A 192 -9.34 17.73 -1.78
C PHE A 192 -9.16 18.70 -2.93
N LEU A 193 -8.21 18.45 -3.83
CA LEU A 193 -8.12 19.18 -5.10
C LEU A 193 -8.98 18.49 -6.17
N GLY A 194 -9.77 19.27 -6.90
CA GLY A 194 -10.62 18.73 -7.95
C GLY A 194 -11.42 19.80 -8.67
N PHE A 195 -12.37 19.39 -9.50
CA PHE A 195 -13.33 20.30 -10.12
C PHE A 195 -14.71 19.66 -10.16
N ILE A 196 -15.76 20.46 -10.32
CA ILE A 196 -17.13 19.97 -10.45
C ILE A 196 -17.55 20.12 -11.90
N ASP A 197 -17.86 19.00 -12.55
CA ASP A 197 -18.47 18.97 -13.88
C ASP A 197 -19.60 17.95 -13.86
N GLN A 198 -20.83 18.45 -13.60
CA GLN A 198 -22.02 17.68 -13.20
C GLN A 198 -21.88 16.89 -11.89
N GLN A 199 -20.67 16.44 -11.58
CA GLN A 199 -20.26 15.58 -10.47
C GLN A 199 -18.85 15.99 -9.98
N PRO A 200 -18.52 15.83 -8.68
CA PRO A 200 -17.19 16.15 -8.14
C PRO A 200 -16.05 15.24 -8.65
N ASN A 201 -15.19 15.76 -9.50
CA ASN A 201 -13.99 15.06 -9.94
C ASN A 201 -12.82 15.38 -9.01
N ILE A 202 -12.55 14.49 -8.06
CA ILE A 202 -11.44 14.64 -7.10
C ILE A 202 -10.17 14.01 -7.66
N ALA A 203 -9.06 14.72 -7.53
CA ALA A 203 -7.72 14.27 -7.87
C ALA A 203 -7.39 12.93 -7.20
N VAL A 204 -6.84 12.00 -7.97
CA VAL A 204 -6.54 10.61 -7.58
C VAL A 204 -7.79 9.77 -7.29
N LEU A 205 -8.69 10.21 -6.40
CA LEU A 205 -9.90 9.45 -6.02
C LEU A 205 -10.79 9.12 -7.23
N SER A 206 -10.96 10.04 -8.19
CA SER A 206 -11.73 9.75 -9.42
C SER A 206 -11.24 8.53 -10.23
N GLN A 207 -10.02 8.05 -9.98
CA GLN A 207 -9.43 6.91 -10.68
C GLN A 207 -9.31 5.65 -9.81
N ILE A 208 -9.12 5.83 -8.50
CA ILE A 208 -8.78 4.74 -7.57
C ILE A 208 -9.83 4.51 -6.48
N ASP A 209 -10.95 5.21 -6.55
CA ASP A 209 -12.06 5.08 -5.61
C ASP A 209 -12.71 3.70 -5.74
N VAL A 210 -12.32 2.80 -4.84
CA VAL A 210 -12.77 1.41 -4.69
C VAL A 210 -13.99 1.35 -3.77
N ASP A 211 -14.09 2.29 -2.84
CA ASP A 211 -15.14 2.32 -1.83
C ASP A 211 -16.36 3.13 -2.28
N HIS A 212 -16.39 3.55 -3.54
CA HIS A 212 -17.44 4.37 -4.15
C HIS A 212 -17.76 5.65 -3.37
N ILE A 213 -16.72 6.28 -2.81
CA ILE A 213 -16.78 7.55 -2.08
C ILE A 213 -17.35 8.65 -2.96
N LEU A 214 -17.00 8.64 -4.25
CA LEU A 214 -17.51 9.59 -5.23
C LEU A 214 -18.88 9.16 -5.78
N PHE A 215 -19.54 8.11 -5.29
CA PHE A 215 -20.89 7.63 -5.67
C PHE A 215 -21.17 7.31 -7.16
N TYR A 216 -20.39 7.79 -8.11
CA TYR A 216 -20.56 7.61 -9.57
C TYR A 216 -19.29 7.13 -10.27
N SER A 217 -18.19 6.91 -9.54
CA SER A 217 -16.97 6.35 -10.09
C SER A 217 -17.16 4.85 -10.39
N THR A 218 -17.01 4.46 -11.65
CA THR A 218 -16.76 3.05 -12.00
C THR A 218 -15.28 2.79 -11.77
N THR A 219 -14.95 2.23 -10.61
CA THR A 219 -13.57 1.85 -10.28
C THR A 219 -12.99 0.95 -11.38
N ASN A 220 -11.74 1.19 -11.77
CA ASN A 220 -11.02 0.21 -12.58
C ASN A 220 -10.75 -1.05 -11.72
N VAL A 221 -11.46 -2.14 -12.02
CA VAL A 221 -11.38 -3.41 -11.28
C VAL A 221 -9.96 -3.97 -11.24
N GLU A 222 -9.19 -3.81 -12.32
CA GLU A 222 -7.80 -4.29 -12.41
C GLU A 222 -6.89 -3.49 -11.48
N LEU A 223 -7.09 -2.17 -11.44
CA LEU A 223 -6.36 -1.27 -10.55
C LEU A 223 -6.70 -1.54 -9.08
N ARG A 224 -7.95 -1.89 -8.77
CA ARG A 224 -8.36 -2.33 -7.44
C ARG A 224 -7.61 -3.58 -6.99
N GLU A 225 -7.57 -4.62 -7.82
CA GLU A 225 -6.88 -5.86 -7.47
C GLU A 225 -5.35 -5.64 -7.37
N MET A 226 -4.78 -4.78 -8.22
CA MET A 226 -3.37 -4.40 -8.15
C MET A 226 -3.03 -3.64 -6.86
N LEU A 227 -3.86 -2.67 -6.46
CA LEU A 227 -3.68 -1.95 -5.20
C LEU A 227 -3.84 -2.88 -3.99
N ARG A 228 -4.79 -3.80 -4.00
CA ARG A 228 -4.92 -4.83 -2.94
C ARG A 228 -3.67 -5.70 -2.78
N GLY A 229 -2.96 -5.99 -3.87
CA GLY A 229 -1.72 -6.77 -3.83
C GLY A 229 -0.46 -5.95 -3.48
N ALA A 230 -0.46 -4.64 -3.75
CA ALA A 230 0.69 -3.76 -3.57
C ALA A 230 0.68 -3.01 -2.23
N LEU A 231 -0.50 -2.79 -1.65
CA LEU A 231 -0.63 -2.19 -0.33
C LEU A 231 -0.37 -3.26 0.73
N PRO A 232 0.52 -2.99 1.71
CA PRO A 232 0.60 -3.87 2.87
C PRO A 232 -0.80 -3.88 3.49
N THR A 233 -1.45 -5.05 3.51
CA THR A 233 -2.70 -5.25 4.25
C THR A 233 -2.53 -4.61 5.62
N ALA A 234 -3.38 -3.62 5.90
CA ALA A 234 -3.46 -2.91 7.17
C ALA A 234 -3.02 -3.83 8.29
N VAL A 235 -1.94 -3.45 8.98
CA VAL A 235 -1.38 -4.19 10.10
C VAL A 235 -2.53 -4.42 11.07
N THR A 236 -3.07 -5.63 11.03
CA THR A 236 -4.02 -6.12 12.01
C THR A 236 -3.34 -5.90 13.36
N PRO A 237 -4.02 -5.32 14.37
CA PRO A 237 -3.41 -5.15 15.68
C PRO A 237 -2.76 -6.48 16.09
N PRO A 238 -1.55 -6.46 16.68
CA PRO A 238 -0.79 -7.68 16.92
C PRO A 238 -1.72 -8.70 17.58
N PRO A 239 -1.90 -9.88 16.97
CA PRO A 239 -2.85 -10.84 17.48
C PRO A 239 -2.48 -11.14 18.94
N PRO A 240 -3.48 -11.30 19.83
CA PRO A 240 -3.21 -11.60 21.24
C PRO A 240 -2.22 -12.75 21.31
N ASN A 241 -1.24 -12.64 22.21
CA ASN A 241 -0.04 -13.49 22.30
C ASN A 241 -0.33 -15.01 22.16
N ASP A 242 -1.53 -15.44 22.55
CA ASP A 242 -2.06 -16.80 22.43
C ASP A 242 -2.25 -17.30 20.98
N GLN A 243 -2.55 -16.43 20.01
CA GLN A 243 -2.67 -16.79 18.60
C GLN A 243 -1.29 -16.95 17.94
N VAL A 244 -0.31 -16.14 18.33
CA VAL A 244 1.08 -16.29 17.87
C VAL A 244 1.65 -17.62 18.34
N GLN A 245 1.44 -17.98 19.61
CA GLN A 245 1.87 -19.27 20.14
C GLN A 245 1.17 -20.46 19.45
N LYS A 246 -0.13 -20.34 19.16
CA LYS A 246 -0.85 -21.38 18.39
C LYS A 246 -0.29 -21.56 16.98
N LEU A 247 -0.01 -20.46 16.29
CA LEU A 247 0.57 -20.48 14.94
C LEU A 247 2.00 -21.04 14.95
N GLU A 248 2.81 -20.73 15.96
CA GLU A 248 4.15 -21.32 16.12
C GLU A 248 4.10 -22.83 16.37
N LEU A 249 3.16 -23.29 17.20
CA LEU A 249 2.92 -24.72 17.43
C LEU A 249 2.47 -25.43 16.14
N GLU A 250 1.59 -24.80 15.37
CA GLU A 250 1.10 -25.36 14.10
C GLU A 250 2.21 -25.41 13.03
N ILE A 251 3.06 -24.38 12.94
CA ILE A 251 4.24 -24.39 12.06
C ILE A 251 5.22 -25.49 12.44
N ASN A 252 5.48 -25.67 13.74
CA ASN A 252 6.38 -26.75 14.19
C ASN A 252 5.78 -28.13 13.90
N HIS A 253 4.48 -28.31 14.11
CA HIS A 253 3.79 -29.54 13.76
C HIS A 253 3.86 -29.85 12.26
N LEU A 254 3.63 -28.84 11.41
CA LEU A 254 3.74 -28.99 9.95
C LEU A 254 5.17 -29.34 9.50
N ARG A 255 6.20 -28.78 10.16
CA ARG A 255 7.60 -29.13 9.90
C ARG A 255 7.93 -30.58 10.27
N GLU A 256 7.40 -31.06 11.40
CA GLU A 256 7.56 -32.46 11.79
C GLU A 256 6.87 -33.41 10.81
N LEU A 257 5.67 -33.08 10.36
CA LEU A 257 4.96 -33.83 9.32
C LEU A 257 5.74 -33.86 8.00
N GLN A 258 6.26 -32.73 7.56
CA GLN A 258 7.06 -32.65 6.34
C GLN A 258 8.34 -33.50 6.44
N LYS A 259 8.99 -33.51 7.60
CA LYS A 259 10.15 -34.36 7.86
C LYS A 259 9.76 -35.85 7.81
N SER A 260 8.67 -36.23 8.48
CA SER A 260 8.16 -37.61 8.46
C SER A 260 7.82 -38.08 7.04
N ILE A 261 7.19 -37.23 6.22
CA ILE A 261 6.87 -37.56 4.83
C ILE A 261 8.15 -37.76 4.02
N THR A 262 9.16 -36.89 4.23
CA THR A 262 10.45 -36.99 3.54
C THR A 262 11.17 -38.29 3.89
N ASP A 263 11.13 -38.71 5.15
CA ASP A 263 11.72 -39.97 5.60
C ASP A 263 11.00 -41.18 4.97
N GLN A 264 9.67 -41.18 4.92
CA GLN A 264 8.90 -42.22 4.23
C GLN A 264 9.21 -42.30 2.72
N TYR A 265 9.41 -41.17 2.06
CA TYR A 265 9.85 -41.13 0.67
C TYR A 265 11.24 -41.73 0.48
N ASN A 266 12.17 -41.45 1.39
CA ASN A 266 13.52 -42.01 1.35
C ASN A 266 13.51 -43.53 1.58
N GLU A 267 12.69 -44.02 2.51
CA GLU A 267 12.48 -45.44 2.73
C GLU A 267 11.90 -46.12 1.47
N LEU A 268 10.87 -45.54 0.86
CA LEU A 268 10.29 -46.07 -0.36
C LEU A 268 11.30 -46.09 -1.53
N ALA A 269 12.14 -45.06 -1.64
CA ALA A 269 13.19 -45.02 -2.64
C ALA A 269 14.24 -46.11 -2.42
N SER A 270 14.61 -46.39 -1.16
CA SER A 270 15.51 -47.49 -0.80
C SER A 270 14.90 -48.86 -1.12
N PHE A 271 13.64 -49.07 -0.75
CA PHE A 271 12.89 -50.29 -1.04
C PHE A 271 12.77 -50.55 -2.55
N THR A 272 12.51 -49.50 -3.33
CA THR A 272 12.43 -49.59 -4.79
C THR A 272 13.75 -50.03 -5.41
N LYS A 273 14.90 -49.55 -4.88
CA LYS A 273 16.23 -50.00 -5.32
C LYS A 273 16.45 -51.48 -5.03
N ASP A 274 16.02 -51.96 -3.86
CA ASP A 274 16.15 -53.37 -3.48
C ASP A 274 15.29 -54.28 -4.36
N VAL A 275 14.05 -53.89 -4.64
CA VAL A 275 13.16 -54.61 -5.57
C VAL A 275 13.76 -54.66 -6.98
N GLN A 276 14.33 -53.55 -7.45
CA GLN A 276 15.01 -53.52 -8.75
C GLN A 276 16.24 -54.44 -8.79
N TYR A 277 17.00 -54.50 -7.69
CA TYR A 277 18.17 -55.36 -7.57
C TYR A 277 17.78 -56.85 -7.61
N GLU A 278 16.79 -57.26 -6.81
CA GLU A 278 16.25 -58.62 -6.87
C GLU A 278 15.66 -58.93 -8.24
N GLY A 279 14.92 -58.01 -8.86
CA GLY A 279 14.43 -58.15 -10.23
C GLY A 279 15.55 -58.35 -11.27
N LYS A 280 16.71 -57.72 -11.11
CA LYS A 280 17.90 -57.98 -11.95
C LYS A 280 18.48 -59.37 -11.70
N LYS A 281 18.51 -59.83 -10.45
CA LYS A 281 18.99 -61.17 -10.06
C LYS A 281 18.09 -62.28 -10.64
N TRP A 282 16.77 -62.12 -10.56
CA TRP A 282 15.82 -63.05 -11.18
C TRP A 282 15.97 -63.10 -12.70
N ARG A 283 16.12 -61.94 -13.37
CA ARG A 283 16.38 -61.90 -14.82
C ARG A 283 17.66 -62.64 -15.22
N LYS A 284 18.75 -62.48 -14.46
CA LYS A 284 20.00 -63.22 -14.68
C LYS A 284 19.82 -64.73 -14.47
N LYS A 285 19.08 -65.14 -13.44
CA LYS A 285 18.81 -66.56 -13.16
C LYS A 285 17.96 -67.19 -14.26
N TYR A 286 16.92 -66.48 -14.71
CA TYR A 286 16.09 -66.89 -15.83
C TYR A 286 16.93 -67.06 -17.10
N GLN A 287 17.73 -66.06 -17.48
CA GLN A 287 18.61 -66.13 -18.66
C GLN A 287 19.58 -67.32 -18.60
N ARG A 288 20.16 -67.63 -17.43
CA ARG A 288 21.01 -68.81 -17.26
C ARG A 288 20.25 -70.11 -17.52
N LEU A 289 19.06 -70.26 -16.92
CA LEU A 289 18.21 -71.41 -17.13
C LEU A 289 17.77 -71.54 -18.61
N THR A 290 17.43 -70.44 -19.28
CA THR A 290 17.07 -70.45 -20.71
C THR A 290 18.24 -70.87 -21.59
N ASN A 291 19.47 -70.41 -21.26
CA ASN A 291 20.67 -70.81 -21.99
C ASN A 291 21.07 -72.27 -21.73
N GLU A 292 20.85 -72.78 -20.52
CA GLU A 292 21.03 -74.20 -20.17
C GLU A 292 20.01 -75.12 -20.87
N ILE A 293 18.79 -74.64 -21.08
CA ILE A 293 17.77 -75.35 -21.87
C ILE A 293 18.16 -75.38 -23.35
N LYS A 294 18.59 -74.24 -23.92
CA LYS A 294 19.06 -74.16 -25.32
C LYS A 294 20.33 -74.99 -25.60
N THR A 295 21.17 -75.24 -24.60
CA THR A 295 22.37 -76.08 -24.74
C THR A 295 22.09 -77.58 -24.56
N LYS A 296 20.88 -77.96 -24.13
CA LYS A 296 20.42 -79.35 -24.01
C LYS A 296 19.51 -79.82 -25.15
N GLU A 297 19.14 -78.93 -26.08
CA GLU A 297 18.50 -79.35 -27.33
C GLU A 297 19.57 -79.89 -28.31
N PRO A 298 19.42 -81.13 -28.83
CA PRO A 298 20.32 -81.65 -29.85
C PRO A 298 20.14 -80.88 -31.17
N PRO A 299 21.18 -80.79 -32.02
CA PRO A 299 21.07 -80.05 -33.28
C PRO A 299 19.99 -80.70 -34.17
N PRO A 300 19.15 -79.92 -34.86
CA PRO A 300 18.23 -80.49 -35.82
C PRO A 300 19.02 -81.11 -36.97
N LYS A 301 18.69 -82.36 -37.28
CA LYS A 301 19.15 -83.04 -38.49
C LYS A 301 18.68 -82.28 -39.73
N SER A 302 19.58 -82.17 -40.68
CA SER A 302 19.33 -81.73 -42.05
C SER A 302 18.22 -82.54 -42.72
N GLU A 303 17.26 -81.86 -43.37
CA GLU A 303 16.66 -82.25 -44.64
C GLU A 303 15.71 -81.15 -45.17
N GLY A 304 15.70 -80.95 -46.49
CA GLY A 304 14.51 -80.45 -47.20
C GLY A 304 14.43 -78.96 -47.54
N ARG A 305 14.69 -78.65 -48.81
CA ARG A 305 14.64 -77.35 -49.47
C ARG A 305 13.20 -77.00 -49.93
N THR A 306 12.70 -75.81 -49.61
CA THR A 306 11.76 -75.01 -50.46
C THR A 306 11.72 -73.55 -49.99
N THR A 307 12.17 -72.62 -50.85
CA THR A 307 11.94 -71.16 -50.83
C THR A 307 10.61 -70.81 -51.52
N PRO A 308 10.16 -69.52 -51.60
CA PRO A 308 10.20 -68.38 -50.66
C PRO A 308 8.82 -67.65 -50.57
N VAL A 309 8.53 -66.85 -49.54
CA VAL A 309 7.64 -65.66 -49.65
C VAL A 309 8.03 -64.61 -48.60
N ALA A 310 8.13 -63.36 -49.03
CA ALA A 310 8.37 -62.16 -48.24
C ALA A 310 7.13 -61.70 -47.47
N MET A 311 7.30 -61.13 -46.28
CA MET A 311 6.45 -60.04 -45.78
C MET A 311 7.11 -59.28 -44.63
N ASP A 312 6.81 -57.98 -44.62
CA ASP A 312 7.51 -56.83 -44.06
C ASP A 312 7.75 -56.77 -42.53
N PRO A 313 8.69 -55.93 -42.07
CA PRO A 313 8.90 -55.66 -40.65
C PRO A 313 7.87 -54.64 -40.11
N PRO A 314 7.31 -54.83 -38.90
CA PRO A 314 6.68 -53.73 -38.18
C PRO A 314 7.69 -53.03 -37.25
N PRO A 315 7.40 -51.77 -36.86
CA PRO A 315 8.37 -50.70 -36.97
C PRO A 315 9.18 -50.42 -35.70
N SER A 316 10.35 -49.84 -35.93
CA SER A 316 11.07 -48.98 -35.00
C SER A 316 10.20 -47.78 -34.61
N ASN A 317 9.77 -47.73 -33.35
CA ASN A 317 9.38 -46.46 -32.72
C ASN A 317 10.60 -45.93 -31.96
N ASP A 318 11.46 -45.22 -32.70
CA ASP A 318 12.09 -44.03 -32.15
C ASP A 318 11.01 -42.95 -32.11
N SER A 319 10.59 -42.60 -30.90
CA SER A 319 9.87 -41.36 -30.63
C SER A 319 10.43 -40.73 -29.37
N ASP A 320 11.14 -39.63 -29.61
CA ASP A 320 11.27 -38.45 -28.77
C ASP A 320 12.03 -38.55 -27.45
N SER A 321 13.31 -38.20 -27.60
CA SER A 321 13.92 -37.13 -26.81
C SER A 321 12.98 -35.92 -26.65
N SER A 322 12.57 -35.62 -25.43
CA SER A 322 12.48 -34.25 -24.87
C SER A 322 11.73 -34.24 -23.53
N LEU A 323 12.37 -34.76 -22.49
CA LEU A 323 11.98 -34.48 -21.11
C LEU A 323 13.22 -34.12 -20.28
N ASP A 324 14.01 -33.20 -20.83
CA ASP A 324 15.00 -32.40 -20.12
C ASP A 324 14.67 -30.92 -20.40
N ARG A 325 13.72 -30.41 -19.63
CA ARG A 325 13.53 -28.97 -19.32
C ARG A 325 12.42 -28.88 -18.26
N LEU A 326 12.83 -28.95 -17.00
CA LEU A 326 12.29 -28.21 -15.85
C LEU A 326 12.85 -28.82 -14.55
N LEU A 327 14.06 -28.37 -14.19
CA LEU A 327 14.51 -28.07 -12.83
C LEU A 327 15.59 -26.99 -12.93
#